data_AF-J3GAZ3-F1
#
_entry.id   AF-J3GAZ3-F1
#
_cell.length_a   1.000
_cell.length_b   1.000
_cell.length_c   1.000
_cell.angle_alpha   90.00
_cell.angle_beta   90.00
_cell.angle_gamma   90.00
#
_symmetry.space_group_name_H-M   'P 1'
#
loop_
_entity.id
_entity.type
_entity.pdbx_description
1 polymer ?
#
loop_
_entity_poly.entity_id
_entity_poly.type
_entity_poly.pdbx_seq_one_letter_code
_entity_poly.pdbx_strand_id
1 'polypeptide(L)'
;MTVGWTLNYEMVFYAVFLASLFSPEKFRVPTITLGIFLLYKALPHLGGGFAFYHNPIVFEFTFGIIIAYAYQRNLVQRIPLAPALIMAVAALGVIIHYGQTAHSPWKSGLPCAAILLAALSQERFFSRIELINKLGDWSYSTYLCHVLVMSYMIKIQQTLNLSHLTTLAMILGLITAISTLSFNLIEKPISRWVKTHDKSTNVVPSGAPNQGQTTE
;
A
#
# COMPACT_ATOMS: atom_id res chain seq x y z
N MET A 1 -12.42 -8.87 -14.57
CA MET A 1 -12.38 -8.31 -13.20
C MET A 1 -11.69 -6.95 -13.28
N THR A 2 -12.13 -5.95 -12.53
CA THR A 2 -11.77 -4.53 -12.74
C THR A 2 -11.00 -3.92 -11.57
N VAL A 3 -9.72 -3.58 -11.78
CA VAL A 3 -8.83 -2.93 -10.79
C VAL A 3 -9.41 -1.63 -10.23
N GLY A 4 -10.10 -0.86 -11.08
CA GLY A 4 -10.74 0.40 -10.68
C GLY A 4 -11.70 0.25 -9.50
N TRP A 5 -12.23 -0.96 -9.27
CA TRP A 5 -13.16 -1.19 -8.18
C TRP A 5 -12.46 -1.34 -6.80
N THR A 6 -11.22 -1.84 -6.74
CA THR A 6 -10.35 -1.72 -5.54
C THR A 6 -9.68 -0.35 -5.42
N LEU A 7 -9.28 0.26 -6.54
CA LEU A 7 -8.68 1.61 -6.57
C LEU A 7 -9.62 2.67 -5.97
N ASN A 8 -10.93 2.51 -6.16
CA ASN A 8 -11.95 3.34 -5.50
C ASN A 8 -11.85 3.34 -3.96
N TYR A 9 -11.51 2.21 -3.33
CA TYR A 9 -11.23 2.19 -1.89
C TYR A 9 -9.94 2.91 -1.52
N GLU A 10 -8.89 2.73 -2.32
CA GLU A 10 -7.59 3.36 -2.14
C GLU A 10 -7.73 4.90 -2.13
N MET A 11 -8.45 5.45 -3.11
CA MET A 11 -8.72 6.90 -3.19
C MET A 11 -9.55 7.43 -2.02
N VAL A 12 -10.56 6.67 -1.56
CA VAL A 12 -11.36 7.06 -0.39
C VAL A 12 -10.57 6.96 0.91
N PHE A 13 -9.73 5.93 1.06
CA PHE A 13 -8.77 5.82 2.17
C PHE A 13 -7.81 7.02 2.20
N TYR A 14 -7.24 7.41 1.04
CA TYR A 14 -6.38 8.58 0.95
C TYR A 14 -7.11 9.89 1.26
N ALA A 15 -8.39 10.02 0.89
CA ALA A 15 -9.20 11.19 1.27
C ALA A 15 -9.39 11.29 2.79
N VAL A 16 -9.64 10.18 3.50
CA VAL A 16 -9.71 10.18 4.98
C VAL A 16 -8.32 10.44 5.59
N PHE A 17 -7.28 9.84 5.05
CA PHE A 17 -5.91 10.05 5.52
C PHE A 17 -5.50 11.52 5.41
N LEU A 18 -5.77 12.15 4.27
CA LEU A 18 -5.58 13.59 4.02
C LEU A 18 -6.38 14.44 5.02
N ALA A 19 -7.67 14.13 5.23
CA ALA A 19 -8.48 14.80 6.24
C ALA A 19 -7.91 14.67 7.67
N SER A 20 -7.25 13.54 7.98
CA SER A 20 -6.59 13.33 9.26
C SER A 20 -5.31 14.13 9.45
N LEU A 21 -4.65 14.61 8.38
CA LEU A 21 -3.44 15.43 8.51
C LEU A 21 -3.73 16.80 9.17
N PHE A 22 -4.96 17.30 9.04
CA PHE A 22 -5.46 18.48 9.76
C PHE A 22 -5.74 18.20 11.25
N SER A 23 -5.77 16.94 11.70
CA SER A 23 -5.88 16.58 13.12
C SER A 23 -4.50 16.53 13.80
N PRO A 24 -4.40 16.91 15.08
CA PRO A 24 -3.17 16.73 15.86
C PRO A 24 -2.73 15.26 15.88
N GLU A 25 -1.42 15.01 15.91
CA GLU A 25 -0.84 13.66 15.68
C GLU A 25 -1.41 12.59 16.62
N LYS A 26 -1.66 12.96 17.88
CA LYS A 26 -2.25 12.11 18.93
C LYS A 26 -3.63 11.57 18.57
N PHE A 27 -4.37 12.26 17.69
CA PHE A 27 -5.72 11.91 17.27
C PHE A 27 -5.81 11.36 15.84
N ARG A 28 -4.72 11.31 15.05
CA ARG A 28 -4.77 10.82 13.66
C ARG A 28 -5.37 9.42 13.53
N VAL A 29 -4.94 8.45 14.33
CA VAL A 29 -5.48 7.07 14.26
C VAL A 29 -6.98 7.03 14.64
N PRO A 30 -7.45 7.65 15.74
CA PRO A 30 -8.88 7.87 15.98
C PRO A 30 -9.63 8.56 14.82
N THR A 31 -9.10 9.67 14.26
CA THR A 31 -9.74 10.42 13.16
C THR A 31 -9.90 9.55 11.91
N ILE A 32 -8.88 8.78 11.51
CA ILE A 32 -8.98 7.92 10.33
C ILE A 32 -9.96 6.76 10.58
N THR A 33 -9.89 6.13 11.75
CA THR A 33 -10.82 5.05 12.14
C THR A 33 -12.28 5.53 12.14
N LEU A 34 -12.53 6.71 12.71
CA LEU A 34 -13.85 7.34 12.72
C LEU A 34 -14.29 7.75 11.32
N GLY A 35 -13.40 8.30 10.49
CA GLY A 35 -13.67 8.67 9.10
C GLY A 35 -14.08 7.47 8.24
N ILE A 36 -13.33 6.36 8.32
CA ILE A 36 -13.68 5.10 7.65
C ILE A 36 -15.06 4.60 8.11
N PHE A 37 -15.34 4.61 9.41
CA PHE A 37 -16.64 4.18 9.97
C PHE A 37 -17.80 5.09 9.55
N LEU A 38 -17.58 6.41 9.54
CA LEU A 38 -18.58 7.39 9.09
C LEU A 38 -18.88 7.22 7.59
N LEU A 39 -17.87 7.00 6.76
CA LEU A 39 -18.06 6.75 5.33
C LEU A 39 -18.80 5.43 5.08
N TYR A 40 -18.40 4.34 5.75
CA TYR A 40 -19.07 3.03 5.68
C TYR A 40 -20.57 3.10 6.01
N LYS A 41 -20.95 3.98 6.94
CA LYS A 41 -22.37 4.26 7.27
C LYS A 41 -23.03 5.23 6.30
N ALA A 42 -22.37 6.34 5.95
CA ALA A 42 -22.99 7.44 5.22
C ALA A 42 -23.14 7.17 3.71
N LEU A 43 -22.07 6.71 3.03
CA LEU A 43 -22.04 6.58 1.57
C LEU A 43 -23.15 5.68 1.00
N PRO A 44 -23.49 4.52 1.61
CA PRO A 44 -24.60 3.70 1.14
C PRO A 44 -25.96 4.42 1.13
N HIS A 45 -26.18 5.40 2.01
CA HIS A 45 -27.42 6.19 2.05
C HIS A 45 -27.52 7.27 0.96
N LEU A 46 -26.42 7.62 0.26
CA LEU A 46 -26.49 8.47 -0.94
C LEU A 46 -26.94 7.69 -2.21
N GLY A 47 -27.00 6.36 -2.14
CA GLY A 47 -27.49 5.50 -3.21
C GLY A 47 -26.57 5.38 -4.44
N GLY A 48 -27.08 4.72 -5.49
CA GLY A 48 -26.35 4.48 -6.72
C GLY A 48 -25.02 3.73 -6.52
N GLY A 49 -23.98 4.17 -7.24
CA GLY A 49 -22.65 3.53 -7.20
C GLY A 49 -21.97 3.54 -5.82
N PHE A 50 -22.44 4.35 -4.87
CA PHE A 50 -21.87 4.41 -3.52
C PHE A 50 -22.29 3.24 -2.62
N ALA A 51 -23.34 2.48 -2.97
CA ALA A 51 -23.79 1.31 -2.21
C ALA A 51 -22.69 0.24 -2.02
N PHE A 52 -21.75 0.14 -2.98
CA PHE A 52 -20.61 -0.78 -2.90
C PHE A 52 -19.67 -0.46 -1.71
N TYR A 53 -19.56 0.79 -1.25
CA TYR A 53 -18.73 1.13 -0.07
C TYR A 53 -19.20 0.48 1.25
N HIS A 54 -20.33 -0.22 1.25
CA HIS A 54 -20.78 -1.07 2.36
C HIS A 54 -20.05 -2.43 2.47
N ASN A 55 -19.09 -2.77 1.59
CA ASN A 55 -18.26 -3.96 1.81
C ASN A 55 -17.34 -3.76 3.04
N PRO A 56 -17.28 -4.73 3.98
CA PRO A 56 -16.49 -4.58 5.20
C PRO A 56 -14.96 -4.55 4.98
N ILE A 57 -14.45 -4.79 3.76
CA ILE A 57 -13.02 -4.65 3.42
C ILE A 57 -12.42 -3.29 3.81
N VAL A 58 -13.22 -2.23 3.92
CA VAL A 58 -12.78 -0.92 4.42
C VAL A 58 -12.13 -0.99 5.82
N PHE A 59 -12.52 -1.96 6.66
CA PHE A 59 -11.92 -2.15 7.99
C PHE A 59 -10.54 -2.84 7.94
N GLU A 60 -10.15 -3.47 6.83
CA GLU A 60 -8.82 -4.05 6.69
C GLU A 60 -7.74 -2.95 6.61
N PHE A 61 -8.07 -1.79 6.04
CA PHE A 61 -7.23 -0.58 6.09
C PHE A 61 -7.01 -0.08 7.53
N THR A 62 -8.01 -0.20 8.41
CA THR A 62 -7.89 0.15 9.83
C THR A 62 -6.85 -0.71 10.54
N PHE A 63 -6.77 -2.02 10.23
CA PHE A 63 -5.70 -2.87 10.74
C PHE A 63 -4.32 -2.42 10.23
N GLY A 64 -4.21 -2.03 8.97
CA GLY A 64 -2.98 -1.46 8.40
C GLY A 64 -2.50 -0.22 9.16
N ILE A 65 -3.40 0.71 9.51
CA ILE A 65 -3.08 1.92 10.29
C ILE A 65 -2.61 1.55 11.71
N ILE A 66 -3.28 0.60 12.37
CA ILE A 66 -2.91 0.13 13.71
C ILE A 66 -1.50 -0.50 13.69
N ILE A 67 -1.18 -1.29 12.67
CA ILE A 67 0.16 -1.86 12.46
C ILE A 67 1.19 -0.76 12.19
N ALA A 68 0.89 0.22 11.34
CA ALA A 68 1.80 1.34 11.07
C ALA A 68 2.11 2.17 12.33
N TYR A 69 1.11 2.40 13.19
CA TYR A 69 1.31 3.07 14.48
C TYR A 69 2.13 2.22 15.47
N ALA A 70 1.87 0.92 15.56
CA ALA A 70 2.67 0.00 16.38
C ALA A 70 4.12 -0.13 15.87
N TYR A 71 4.32 -0.02 14.56
CA TYR A 71 5.62 0.01 13.91
C TYR A 71 6.41 1.29 14.29
N GLN A 72 5.79 2.47 14.17
CA GLN A 72 6.41 3.75 14.59
C GLN A 72 6.79 3.78 16.09
N ARG A 73 6.07 3.02 16.93
CA ARG A 73 6.41 2.82 18.35
C ARG A 73 7.55 1.81 18.59
N ASN A 74 8.16 1.26 17.54
CA ASN A 74 9.16 0.19 17.59
C ASN A 74 8.68 -1.06 18.34
N LEU A 75 7.37 -1.36 18.31
CA LEU A 75 6.80 -2.56 18.94
C LEU A 75 6.91 -3.76 18.02
N VAL A 76 6.59 -3.59 16.73
CA VAL A 76 6.62 -4.66 15.71
C VAL A 76 8.04 -5.19 15.48
N GLN A 77 9.04 -4.30 15.44
CA GLN A 77 10.45 -4.66 15.22
C GLN A 77 11.08 -5.48 16.36
N ARG A 78 10.45 -5.56 17.54
CA ARG A 78 10.94 -6.36 18.69
C ARG A 78 10.60 -7.84 18.57
N ILE A 79 9.74 -8.23 17.64
CA ILE A 79 9.28 -9.62 17.49
C ILE A 79 10.42 -10.45 16.85
N PRO A 80 10.88 -11.54 17.48
CA PRO A 80 11.92 -12.38 16.91
C PRO A 80 11.40 -13.23 15.74
N LEU A 81 12.32 -13.70 14.89
CA LEU A 81 12.01 -14.39 13.64
C LEU A 81 11.11 -15.63 13.82
N ALA A 82 11.33 -16.43 14.87
CA ALA A 82 10.59 -17.66 15.10
C ALA A 82 9.07 -17.44 15.31
N PRO A 83 8.59 -16.64 16.29
CA PRO A 83 7.17 -16.37 16.43
C PRO A 83 6.59 -15.58 15.25
N ALA A 84 7.36 -14.72 14.58
CA ALA A 84 6.90 -14.06 13.35
C ALA A 84 6.61 -15.07 12.23
N LEU A 85 7.49 -16.04 12.01
CA LEU A 85 7.31 -17.09 11.02
C LEU A 85 6.16 -18.03 11.38
N ILE A 86 6.04 -18.45 12.65
CA ILE A 86 4.91 -19.25 13.14
C ILE A 86 3.58 -18.52 12.92
N MET A 87 3.53 -17.21 13.22
CA MET A 87 2.35 -16.37 13.00
C MET A 87 1.97 -16.29 11.52
N ALA A 88 2.95 -16.07 10.62
CA ALA A 88 2.72 -16.01 9.18
C ALA A 88 2.24 -17.36 8.60
N VAL A 89 2.83 -18.48 9.03
CA VAL A 89 2.44 -19.83 8.59
C VAL A 89 1.02 -20.19 9.10
N ALA A 90 0.70 -19.87 10.36
CA ALA A 90 -0.63 -20.08 10.91
C ALA A 90 -1.69 -19.24 10.17
N ALA A 91 -1.39 -17.97 9.91
CA ALA A 91 -2.27 -17.07 9.15
C ALA A 91 -2.49 -17.56 7.70
N LEU A 92 -1.43 -18.05 7.03
CA LEU A 92 -1.54 -18.63 5.70
C LEU A 92 -2.40 -19.91 5.70
N GLY A 93 -2.24 -20.77 6.72
CA GLY A 93 -3.08 -21.95 6.91
C GLY A 93 -4.57 -21.61 7.09
N VAL A 94 -4.87 -20.54 7.84
CA VAL A 94 -6.25 -20.01 8.00
C VAL A 94 -6.83 -19.54 6.66
N ILE A 95 -6.05 -18.80 5.85
CA ILE A 95 -6.47 -18.33 4.52
C ILE A 95 -6.74 -19.52 3.58
N ILE A 96 -5.87 -20.52 3.55
CA ILE A 96 -6.03 -21.73 2.74
C ILE A 96 -7.26 -22.53 3.17
N HIS A 97 -7.54 -22.62 4.48
CA HIS A 97 -8.68 -23.36 5.01
C HIS A 97 -10.03 -22.71 4.71
N TYR A 98 -10.15 -21.38 4.82
CA TYR A 98 -11.42 -20.68 4.56
C TYR A 98 -11.66 -20.32 3.09
N GLY A 99 -10.62 -20.34 2.24
CA GLY A 99 -10.73 -20.09 0.81
C GLY A 99 -10.89 -18.61 0.43
N GLN A 100 -10.70 -18.32 -0.86
CA GLN A 100 -10.59 -16.94 -1.38
C GLN A 100 -11.92 -16.16 -1.45
N THR A 101 -13.07 -16.81 -1.25
CA THR A 101 -14.40 -16.23 -1.57
C THR A 101 -15.01 -15.37 -0.46
N ALA A 102 -14.42 -15.36 0.74
CA ALA A 102 -14.96 -14.67 1.91
C ALA A 102 -14.19 -13.38 2.24
N HIS A 103 -14.42 -12.29 1.48
CA HIS A 103 -13.97 -10.94 1.84
C HIS A 103 -14.61 -10.50 3.16
N SER A 104 -13.92 -10.71 4.27
CA SER A 104 -14.44 -10.54 5.62
C SER A 104 -13.27 -10.22 6.57
N PRO A 105 -13.23 -9.04 7.21
CA PRO A 105 -12.09 -8.60 8.02
C PRO A 105 -11.62 -9.60 9.10
N TRP A 106 -12.51 -10.48 9.58
CA TRP A 106 -12.19 -11.52 10.57
C TRP A 106 -11.57 -12.79 9.96
N LYS A 107 -11.86 -13.10 8.69
CA LYS A 107 -11.39 -14.32 7.99
C LYS A 107 -10.28 -14.06 6.97
N SER A 108 -10.33 -12.92 6.25
CA SER A 108 -9.28 -12.45 5.35
C SER A 108 -8.38 -11.40 6.01
N GLY A 109 -8.99 -10.34 6.55
CA GLY A 109 -8.26 -9.18 7.06
C GLY A 109 -7.29 -9.49 8.20
N LEU A 110 -7.74 -10.24 9.21
CA LEU A 110 -6.94 -10.58 10.38
C LEU A 110 -5.69 -11.43 10.05
N PRO A 111 -5.76 -12.53 9.27
CA PRO A 111 -4.55 -13.25 8.87
C PRO A 111 -3.68 -12.44 7.89
N CYS A 112 -4.25 -11.63 6.99
CA CYS A 112 -3.46 -10.71 6.15
C CYS A 112 -2.69 -9.68 7.01
N ALA A 113 -3.34 -9.11 8.03
CA ALA A 113 -2.73 -8.21 9.00
C ALA A 113 -1.62 -8.89 9.82
N ALA A 114 -1.82 -10.16 10.21
CA ALA A 114 -0.80 -10.95 10.89
C ALA A 114 0.43 -11.24 10.01
N ILE A 115 0.22 -11.56 8.71
CA ILE A 115 1.31 -11.74 7.72
C ILE A 115 2.06 -10.42 7.51
N LEU A 116 1.37 -9.29 7.39
CA LEU A 116 1.97 -7.96 7.25
C LEU A 116 2.82 -7.60 8.48
N LEU A 117 2.29 -7.82 9.69
CA LEU A 117 2.99 -7.58 10.95
C LEU A 117 4.24 -8.47 11.08
N ALA A 118 4.13 -9.76 10.71
CA ALA A 118 5.26 -10.68 10.67
C ALA A 118 6.34 -10.22 9.67
N ALA A 119 5.97 -9.79 8.46
CA ALA A 119 6.91 -9.28 7.46
C ALA A 119 7.63 -8.01 7.95
N LEU A 120 6.89 -7.03 8.47
CA LEU A 120 7.44 -5.78 9.00
C LEU A 120 8.36 -6.00 10.21
N SER A 121 8.13 -7.04 11.02
CA SER A 121 9.04 -7.37 12.13
C SER A 121 10.45 -7.77 11.68
N GLN A 122 10.59 -8.23 10.44
CA GLN A 122 11.85 -8.68 9.85
C GLN A 122 12.36 -7.77 8.72
N GLU A 123 11.77 -6.58 8.54
CA GLU A 123 12.15 -5.59 7.52
C GLU A 123 13.66 -5.29 7.52
N ARG A 124 14.31 -5.24 8.69
CA ARG A 124 15.76 -5.08 8.88
C ARG A 124 16.65 -6.05 8.07
N PHE A 125 16.09 -7.18 7.63
CA PHE A 125 16.73 -8.13 6.72
C PHE A 125 16.35 -7.84 5.25
N PHE A 126 15.07 -7.67 4.95
CA PHE A 126 14.56 -7.46 3.60
C PHE A 126 15.05 -6.14 2.97
N SER A 127 15.01 -5.02 3.69
CA SER A 127 15.40 -3.70 3.18
C SER A 127 16.90 -3.58 2.84
N ARG A 128 17.72 -4.56 3.23
CA ARG A 128 19.13 -4.69 2.81
C ARG A 128 19.28 -5.29 1.41
N ILE A 129 18.24 -5.94 0.88
CA ILE A 129 18.28 -6.66 -0.40
C ILE A 129 17.73 -5.73 -1.49
N GLU A 130 18.64 -5.08 -2.21
CA GLU A 130 18.30 -4.06 -3.23
C GLU A 130 17.31 -4.57 -4.29
N LEU A 131 17.34 -5.87 -4.61
CA LEU A 131 16.39 -6.51 -5.52
C LEU A 131 14.95 -6.53 -4.98
N ILE A 132 14.76 -6.73 -3.67
CA ILE A 132 13.42 -6.72 -3.05
C ILE A 132 12.86 -5.30 -3.06
N ASN A 133 13.70 -4.30 -2.75
CA ASN A 133 13.32 -2.89 -2.83
C ASN A 133 12.91 -2.51 -4.27
N LYS A 134 13.68 -2.92 -5.29
CA LYS A 134 13.37 -2.71 -6.72
C LYS A 134 12.08 -3.42 -7.18
N LEU A 135 11.76 -4.58 -6.61
CA LEU A 135 10.50 -5.28 -6.87
C LEU A 135 9.31 -4.58 -6.19
N GLY A 136 9.50 -4.02 -5.00
CA GLY A 136 8.53 -3.17 -4.31
C GLY A 136 8.22 -1.90 -5.11
N ASP A 137 9.27 -1.17 -5.52
CA ASP A 137 9.21 -0.02 -6.44
C ASP A 137 8.35 -0.31 -7.69
N TRP A 138 8.52 -1.46 -8.34
CA TRP A 138 7.76 -1.80 -9.55
C TRP A 138 6.35 -2.36 -9.27
N SER A 139 6.00 -2.65 -8.03
CA SER A 139 4.74 -3.33 -7.69
C SER A 139 3.51 -2.48 -8.06
N TYR A 140 3.54 -1.18 -7.78
CA TYR A 140 2.41 -0.26 -8.05
C TYR A 140 2.17 -0.09 -9.56
N SER A 141 3.22 0.22 -10.34
CA SER A 141 3.08 0.33 -11.79
C SER A 141 2.70 -1.01 -12.45
N THR A 142 3.10 -2.15 -11.87
CA THR A 142 2.67 -3.47 -12.34
C THR A 142 1.18 -3.69 -12.04
N TYR A 143 0.74 -3.35 -10.83
CA TYR A 143 -0.65 -3.45 -10.39
C TYR A 143 -1.60 -2.63 -11.29
N LEU A 144 -1.24 -1.40 -11.64
CA LEU A 144 -2.07 -0.57 -12.51
C LEU A 144 -2.09 -1.08 -13.97
N CYS A 145 -0.94 -1.45 -14.53
CA CYS A 145 -0.86 -1.84 -15.95
C CYS A 145 -1.35 -3.26 -16.25
N HIS A 146 -1.18 -4.25 -15.34
CA HIS A 146 -1.32 -5.66 -15.72
C HIS A 146 -2.73 -6.05 -16.20
N VAL A 147 -3.81 -5.57 -15.57
CA VAL A 147 -5.18 -5.93 -16.00
C VAL A 147 -5.57 -5.27 -17.32
N LEU A 148 -5.04 -4.07 -17.62
CA LEU A 148 -5.22 -3.42 -18.92
C LEU A 148 -4.54 -4.25 -20.02
N VAL A 149 -3.28 -4.67 -19.79
CA VAL A 149 -2.53 -5.53 -20.70
C VAL A 149 -3.22 -6.89 -20.88
N MET A 150 -3.61 -7.56 -19.80
CA MET A 150 -4.33 -8.84 -19.84
C MET A 150 -5.61 -8.73 -20.68
N SER A 151 -6.42 -7.69 -20.43
CA SER A 151 -7.70 -7.50 -21.12
C SER A 151 -7.53 -7.23 -22.62
N TYR A 152 -6.48 -6.51 -23.00
CA TYR A 152 -6.13 -6.27 -24.40
C TYR A 152 -5.54 -7.51 -25.09
N MET A 153 -4.63 -8.23 -24.42
CA MET A 153 -4.00 -9.45 -24.94
C MET A 153 -4.99 -10.60 -25.12
N ILE A 154 -5.95 -10.79 -24.20
CA ILE A 154 -7.02 -11.80 -24.35
C ILE A 154 -7.88 -11.50 -25.59
N LYS A 155 -8.22 -10.23 -25.83
CA LYS A 155 -8.98 -9.84 -27.03
C LYS A 155 -8.20 -10.07 -28.33
N ILE A 156 -6.88 -9.80 -28.33
CA ILE A 156 -6.01 -10.10 -29.47
C ILE A 156 -5.89 -11.62 -29.69
N GLN A 157 -5.73 -12.41 -28.63
CA GLN A 157 -5.68 -13.87 -28.72
C GLN A 157 -6.96 -14.45 -29.36
N GLN A 158 -8.13 -13.97 -28.94
CA GLN A 158 -9.43 -14.37 -29.51
C GLN A 158 -9.60 -13.95 -30.97
N THR A 159 -8.95 -12.86 -31.39
CA THR A 159 -9.00 -12.35 -32.78
C THR A 159 -8.04 -13.10 -33.70
N LEU A 160 -6.88 -13.52 -33.19
CA LEU A 160 -5.79 -14.12 -33.96
C LEU A 160 -5.59 -15.63 -33.75
N ASN A 161 -6.42 -16.28 -32.92
CA ASN A 161 -6.33 -17.70 -32.55
C ASN A 161 -4.94 -18.14 -32.07
N LEU A 162 -4.25 -17.27 -31.31
CA LEU A 162 -2.89 -17.52 -30.84
C LEU A 162 -2.84 -18.59 -29.73
N SER A 163 -1.82 -19.45 -29.78
CA SER A 163 -1.63 -20.47 -28.75
C SER A 163 -1.46 -19.85 -27.36
N HIS A 164 -1.91 -20.58 -26.33
CA HIS A 164 -1.91 -20.05 -24.97
C HIS A 164 -0.49 -19.74 -24.47
N LEU A 165 0.51 -20.51 -24.89
CA LEU A 165 1.91 -20.31 -24.49
C LEU A 165 2.52 -19.03 -25.09
N THR A 166 2.31 -18.74 -26.38
CA THR A 166 2.83 -17.50 -26.99
C THR A 166 2.10 -16.28 -26.44
N THR A 167 0.80 -16.39 -26.19
CA THR A 167 0.02 -15.32 -25.57
C THR A 167 0.50 -15.03 -24.15
N LEU A 168 0.76 -16.06 -23.33
CA LEU A 168 1.31 -15.91 -21.98
C LEU A 168 2.71 -15.29 -21.98
N ALA A 169 3.59 -15.70 -22.91
CA ALA A 169 4.92 -15.10 -23.06
C ALA A 169 4.85 -13.60 -23.44
N MET A 170 3.96 -13.24 -24.38
CA MET A 170 3.73 -11.83 -24.75
C MET A 170 3.12 -11.02 -23.61
N ILE A 171 2.19 -11.60 -22.85
CA ILE A 171 1.62 -10.98 -21.64
C ILE A 171 2.72 -10.64 -20.64
N LEU A 172 3.58 -11.60 -20.28
CA LEU A 172 4.67 -11.35 -19.32
C LEU A 172 5.68 -10.32 -19.83
N GLY A 173 6.08 -10.40 -21.10
CA GLY A 173 6.97 -9.42 -21.72
C GLY A 173 6.37 -8.01 -21.78
N LEU A 174 5.09 -7.89 -22.12
CA LEU A 174 4.42 -6.59 -22.27
C LEU A 174 4.06 -5.97 -20.91
N ILE A 175 3.69 -6.77 -19.90
CA ILE A 175 3.51 -6.28 -18.52
C ILE A 175 4.83 -5.75 -17.97
N THR A 176 5.92 -6.50 -18.11
CA THR A 176 7.24 -6.07 -17.59
C THR A 176 7.78 -4.85 -18.35
N ALA A 177 7.64 -4.80 -19.68
CA ALA A 177 8.02 -3.63 -20.48
C ALA A 177 7.19 -2.38 -20.13
N ILE A 178 5.86 -2.46 -20.09
CA ILE A 178 5.01 -1.30 -19.79
C ILE A 178 5.17 -0.86 -18.32
N SER A 179 5.27 -1.79 -17.37
CA SER A 179 5.48 -1.46 -15.96
C SER A 179 6.83 -0.75 -15.74
N THR A 180 7.92 -1.29 -16.28
CA THR A 180 9.24 -0.64 -16.16
C THR A 180 9.30 0.69 -16.90
N LEU A 181 8.63 0.83 -18.05
CA LEU A 181 8.54 2.10 -18.77
C LEU A 181 7.77 3.17 -17.95
N SER A 182 6.58 2.81 -17.46
CA SER A 182 5.73 3.68 -16.63
C SER A 182 6.42 4.12 -15.34
N PHE A 183 7.02 3.18 -14.60
CA PHE A 183 7.79 3.48 -13.39
C PHE A 183 8.96 4.47 -13.66
N ASN A 184 9.68 4.29 -14.77
CA ASN A 184 10.79 5.18 -15.12
C ASN A 184 10.36 6.55 -15.66
N LEU A 185 9.25 6.64 -16.40
CA LEU A 185 8.79 7.88 -17.04
C LEU A 185 7.78 8.71 -16.23
N ILE A 186 7.07 8.10 -15.27
CA ILE A 186 6.02 8.77 -14.49
C ILE A 186 6.44 8.83 -13.02
N GLU A 187 6.67 7.67 -12.40
CA GLU A 187 6.85 7.59 -10.94
C GLU A 187 8.18 8.19 -10.47
N LYS A 188 9.30 7.85 -11.13
CA LYS A 188 10.61 8.44 -10.83
C LYS A 188 10.66 9.97 -10.95
N PRO A 189 10.23 10.62 -12.05
CA PRO A 189 10.29 12.08 -12.14
C PRO A 189 9.35 12.76 -11.13
N ILE A 190 8.13 12.26 -10.89
CA ILE A 190 7.21 12.83 -9.90
C ILE A 190 7.79 12.70 -8.48
N SER A 191 8.30 11.52 -8.11
CA SER A 191 8.94 11.28 -6.80
C SER A 191 10.16 12.18 -6.57
N ARG A 192 10.94 12.46 -7.63
CA ARG A 192 12.05 13.43 -7.58
C ARG A 192 11.56 14.86 -7.39
N TRP A 193 10.54 15.28 -8.15
CA TRP A 193 10.03 16.65 -8.15
C TRP A 193 9.41 17.06 -6.79
N VAL A 194 8.72 16.13 -6.13
CA VAL A 194 8.22 16.32 -4.76
C VAL A 194 9.38 16.46 -3.76
N LYS A 195 10.37 15.55 -3.82
CA LYS A 195 11.54 15.56 -2.91
C LYS A 195 12.44 16.79 -3.08
N THR A 196 12.42 17.46 -4.23
CA THR A 196 13.10 18.75 -4.41
C THR A 196 12.36 19.93 -3.76
N HIS A 197 11.01 19.91 -3.74
CA HIS A 197 10.24 20.97 -3.08
C HIS A 197 10.26 20.84 -1.54
N ASP A 198 10.20 19.62 -1.00
CA ASP A 198 10.26 19.34 0.44
C ASP A 198 11.59 19.77 1.09
N LYS A 199 12.69 19.80 0.33
CA LYS A 199 13.97 20.37 0.80
C LYS A 199 13.97 21.90 0.89
N SER A 200 13.04 22.60 0.24
CA SER A 200 13.00 24.07 0.23
C SER A 200 12.38 24.69 1.49
N THR A 201 11.70 23.90 2.33
CA THR A 201 10.97 24.37 3.51
C THR A 201 11.72 24.18 4.83
N ASN A 202 12.78 23.37 4.85
CA ASN A 202 13.52 23.00 6.06
C ASN A 202 14.87 23.74 6.24
N VAL A 203 15.10 24.85 5.51
CA VAL A 203 16.24 25.73 5.75
C VAL A 203 15.82 26.90 6.65
N VAL A 204 15.72 26.64 7.96
CA VAL A 204 15.79 27.68 8.97
C VAL A 204 17.27 27.97 9.24
N PRO A 205 17.80 29.16 8.90
CA PRO A 205 19.19 29.49 9.18
C PRO A 205 19.37 29.82 10.66
N SER A 206 19.71 28.82 11.48
CA SER A 206 20.22 29.06 12.83
C SER A 206 21.51 29.89 12.74
N GLY A 207 21.45 31.12 13.23
CA GLY A 207 22.60 32.04 13.24
C GLY A 207 23.81 31.46 13.97
N ALA A 208 25.00 31.74 13.46
CA ALA A 208 26.26 31.21 13.98
C ALA A 208 26.58 31.74 15.40
N PRO A 209 27.34 30.99 16.22
CA PRO A 209 27.73 31.43 17.56
C PRO A 209 28.82 32.51 17.50
N ASN A 210 28.54 33.69 18.05
CA ASN A 210 29.58 34.68 18.31
C ASN A 210 30.43 34.25 19.51
N GLN A 211 31.62 33.71 19.24
CA GLN A 211 32.71 33.74 20.21
C GLN A 211 33.33 35.14 20.22
N GLY A 212 33.23 35.83 21.35
CA GLY A 212 33.94 37.09 21.60
C GLY A 212 34.82 36.93 22.84
N GLN A 213 36.14 37.09 22.67
CA GLN A 213 37.11 37.04 23.77
C GLN A 213 37.45 38.46 24.26
N THR A 214 37.29 38.69 25.56
CA THR A 214 38.00 39.69 26.38
C THR A 214 37.94 39.15 27.82
N THR A 215 39.03 38.80 28.52
CA THR A 215 40.04 39.70 29.12
C THR A 215 39.35 40.81 29.92
N GLU A 216 39.27 40.79 31.24
CA GLU A 216 40.31 40.49 32.26
C GLU A 216 39.76 39.70 33.47
#